data_AF-A0A1H7TJ21-F1
#
_entry.id   AF-A0A1H7TJ21-F1
#
_cell.length_a   1.000
_cell.length_b   1.000
_cell.length_c   1.000
_cell.angle_alpha   90.00
_cell.angle_beta   90.00
_cell.angle_gamma   90.00
#
_symmetry.space_group_name_H-M   'P 1'
#
loop_
_entity.id
_entity.type
_entity.pdbx_description
1 polymer ?
#
loop_
_entity_poly.entity_id
_entity_poly.type
_entity_poly.pdbx_seq_one_letter_code
_entity_poly.pdbx_strand_id
1 'polypeptide(L)'
;MGERDLSNVSSPCHFVPLRAAALAVLLSAAPPPTHAKRAKPPAAAPIPTAAAAAASAPTAMELAKEITLSAGKSTLMRLPSPAARVAVGDAKIADVILLNPSEIYMLGKATGATNLIVWNRANQASVIDITVGLDTAALRAQFTELFPNERDIRITVSGNSVILHGTVADAVKASQVVAVTSAYLQRNGRSGMSGGGAASPDAAAQAAQAAAGGGAPSAASGAAAGAAFQQAMDPMSGLSQGQGSAGRVVNMLSVAAPQQVMLEVKIAEVSKTLVDQLGASVGLNGSRGSWTYTMLSNLLSGNPSKVDAFNNKSGKFVTLDAQKNDGLIKVLAEPTVMAISGQEASFLAGGKIFIPVSQSNTSGTPQVTLEEKEYGVAVRFTPTVLEGGRINLRVSPEVSELNREGIGVSATGSTATAILPSFTTRRATTTVQLFDGQSFAIGGLIKNNVTSSIKAFPGLGEIPILGALFRSSDFQNDRTELVFIVTPHLAQPLPPDHKLPTDDYVQPSRVDFFLNGKMEGSPPPPAPATPVPSGGNN
;
A
#
# COMPACT_ATOMS: atom_id res chain seq x y z
N MET A 1 -31.67 -50.60 -14.20
CA MET A 1 -32.28 -49.38 -13.62
C MET A 1 -31.13 -48.41 -13.35
N GLY A 2 -31.02 -47.22 -13.95
CA GLY A 2 -32.00 -46.49 -14.77
C GLY A 2 -33.18 -45.98 -13.94
N GLU A 3 -33.63 -44.73 -14.00
CA GLU A 3 -33.21 -43.61 -14.85
C GLU A 3 -33.90 -42.33 -14.36
N ARG A 4 -33.17 -41.21 -14.28
CA ARG A 4 -33.62 -39.86 -14.71
C ARG A 4 -32.59 -38.77 -14.40
N ASP A 5 -32.05 -38.22 -15.47
CA ASP A 5 -31.66 -36.82 -15.55
C ASP A 5 -32.93 -35.94 -15.47
N LEU A 6 -32.82 -34.70 -15.01
CA LEU A 6 -33.82 -33.64 -15.22
C LEU A 6 -33.24 -32.25 -14.97
N SER A 7 -32.76 -31.64 -16.05
CA SER A 7 -32.29 -30.27 -16.12
C SER A 7 -33.38 -29.21 -15.92
N ASN A 8 -32.97 -28.00 -15.51
CA ASN A 8 -33.47 -26.70 -16.00
C ASN A 8 -34.98 -26.39 -15.88
N VAL A 9 -35.33 -25.47 -14.96
CA VAL A 9 -36.53 -24.63 -15.07
C VAL A 9 -36.17 -23.17 -14.77
N SER A 10 -36.57 -22.27 -15.67
CA SER A 10 -36.41 -20.82 -15.55
C SER A 10 -37.48 -20.20 -14.62
N SER A 11 -37.15 -19.05 -14.04
CA SER A 11 -38.12 -18.07 -13.50
C SER A 11 -39.22 -17.74 -14.52
N PRO A 12 -40.41 -17.29 -14.07
CA PRO A 12 -40.58 -15.84 -14.00
C PRO A 12 -41.37 -15.30 -12.78
N CYS A 13 -41.39 -13.97 -12.71
CA CYS A 13 -41.97 -13.08 -11.69
C CYS A 13 -43.40 -13.38 -11.22
N HIS A 14 -43.70 -12.91 -10.00
CA HIS A 14 -45.00 -12.30 -9.64
C HIS A 14 -44.72 -10.93 -8.98
N PHE A 15 -45.51 -9.91 -9.34
CA PHE A 15 -45.39 -8.50 -8.92
C PHE A 15 -46.75 -7.80 -9.21
N VAL A 16 -46.92 -6.51 -8.86
CA VAL A 16 -48.10 -5.64 -9.17
C VAL A 16 -49.35 -5.95 -8.28
N PRO A 17 -50.27 -4.99 -7.96
CA PRO A 17 -50.38 -3.54 -8.26
C PRO A 17 -50.10 -2.66 -6.99
N LEU A 18 -50.59 -1.44 -6.67
CA LEU A 18 -51.55 -0.41 -7.19
C LEU A 18 -51.17 0.94 -6.48
N ARG A 19 -51.42 2.21 -6.87
CA ARG A 19 -52.11 2.98 -7.95
C ARG A 19 -51.08 3.93 -8.63
N ALA A 20 -51.29 4.65 -9.75
CA ALA A 20 -52.46 4.98 -10.62
C ALA A 20 -53.28 6.28 -10.32
N ALA A 21 -52.75 7.46 -10.69
CA ALA A 21 -53.41 8.71 -11.18
C ALA A 21 -52.28 9.74 -11.50
N ALA A 22 -52.18 10.50 -12.62
CA ALA A 22 -53.11 11.28 -13.48
C ALA A 22 -53.63 12.56 -12.77
N LEU A 23 -53.62 13.78 -13.33
CA LEU A 23 -53.89 14.26 -14.71
C LEU A 23 -53.49 15.75 -14.91
N ALA A 24 -53.33 16.24 -16.16
CA ALA A 24 -53.32 17.65 -16.65
C ALA A 24 -52.28 18.66 -16.07
N VAL A 25 -51.47 19.41 -16.82
CA VAL A 25 -51.62 20.26 -18.03
C VAL A 25 -52.21 21.66 -17.77
N LEU A 26 -51.37 22.69 -17.93
CA LEU A 26 -51.71 23.97 -18.57
C LEU A 26 -50.44 24.68 -19.11
N LEU A 27 -50.62 25.76 -19.88
CA LEU A 27 -49.66 26.27 -20.88
C LEU A 27 -49.37 27.78 -20.71
N SER A 28 -48.10 28.20 -20.80
CA SER A 28 -47.69 29.60 -21.08
C SER A 28 -46.25 29.65 -21.59
N ALA A 29 -45.81 30.75 -22.22
CA ALA A 29 -44.61 30.77 -23.08
C ALA A 29 -43.80 32.09 -23.12
N ALA A 30 -42.47 31.93 -23.31
CA ALA A 30 -41.50 32.93 -23.82
C ALA A 30 -41.28 34.21 -22.97
N PRO A 31 -40.33 35.11 -23.31
CA PRO A 31 -39.21 35.03 -24.28
C PRO A 31 -37.81 35.25 -23.63
N PRO A 32 -36.69 35.09 -24.37
CA PRO A 32 -35.33 35.35 -23.88
C PRO A 32 -34.81 36.78 -24.19
N PRO A 33 -33.88 37.33 -23.39
CA PRO A 33 -33.08 38.50 -23.75
C PRO A 33 -31.68 38.13 -24.28
N THR A 34 -31.31 38.66 -25.45
CA THR A 34 -29.94 38.58 -25.99
C THR A 34 -29.30 39.96 -26.17
N HIS A 35 -27.96 39.98 -26.13
CA HIS A 35 -27.04 41.07 -26.47
C HIS A 35 -26.77 42.17 -25.42
N ALA A 36 -25.55 42.12 -24.88
CA ALA A 36 -24.66 43.28 -24.80
C ALA A 36 -23.24 42.85 -25.24
N LYS A 37 -22.45 43.74 -25.86
CA LYS A 37 -21.11 43.43 -26.40
C LYS A 37 -20.00 44.22 -25.67
N ARG A 38 -18.94 43.52 -25.28
CA ARG A 38 -17.51 43.90 -25.42
C ARG A 38 -17.02 45.24 -24.85
N ALA A 39 -16.27 45.15 -23.75
CA ALA A 39 -15.10 46.00 -23.43
C ALA A 39 -14.14 45.17 -22.56
N LYS A 40 -13.05 44.58 -23.10
CA LYS A 40 -11.72 45.18 -23.34
C LYS A 40 -11.31 46.25 -22.30
N PRO A 41 -10.29 45.99 -21.44
CA PRO A 41 -9.75 47.00 -20.54
C PRO A 41 -8.96 48.10 -21.30
N PRO A 42 -8.87 49.33 -20.76
CA PRO A 42 -8.16 50.43 -21.39
C PRO A 42 -6.64 50.23 -21.35
N ALA A 43 -5.96 50.57 -22.46
CA ALA A 43 -4.52 50.69 -22.53
C ALA A 43 -4.08 52.14 -22.24
N ALA A 44 -2.81 52.34 -21.87
CA ALA A 44 -2.26 53.65 -21.55
C ALA A 44 -2.26 54.62 -22.76
N ALA A 45 -2.26 55.92 -22.46
CA ALA A 45 -2.26 57.00 -23.46
C ALA A 45 -0.90 57.14 -24.18
N PRO A 46 -0.88 57.66 -25.43
CA PRO A 46 0.33 57.75 -26.24
C PRO A 46 1.19 59.00 -25.92
N ILE A 47 2.48 58.89 -26.25
CA ILE A 47 3.46 60.00 -26.26
C ILE A 47 3.78 60.31 -27.75
N PRO A 48 3.91 61.58 -28.17
CA PRO A 48 3.88 61.97 -29.59
C PRO A 48 5.12 61.59 -30.41
N THR A 49 4.98 61.64 -31.75
CA THR A 49 5.97 61.20 -32.74
C THR A 49 6.76 62.35 -33.37
N ALA A 50 8.10 62.23 -33.33
CA ALA A 50 9.14 62.77 -34.21
C ALA A 50 9.18 64.28 -34.62
N ALA A 51 10.35 64.90 -34.42
CA ALA A 51 11.09 65.64 -35.47
C ALA A 51 12.55 65.99 -35.06
N ALA A 52 13.38 66.29 -36.07
CA ALA A 52 14.60 67.13 -36.02
C ALA A 52 15.86 66.69 -35.22
N ALA A 53 16.64 65.83 -35.89
CA ALA A 53 18.11 65.72 -35.96
C ALA A 53 19.07 66.73 -35.26
N ALA A 54 20.16 66.19 -34.70
CA ALA A 54 21.53 66.74 -34.75
C ALA A 54 22.59 65.60 -34.62
N ALA A 55 23.86 65.90 -34.93
CA ALA A 55 25.00 64.95 -34.93
C ALA A 55 25.44 64.51 -33.51
N SER A 56 26.35 63.54 -33.27
CA SER A 56 27.48 63.05 -34.10
C SER A 56 28.05 61.68 -33.65
N ALA A 57 28.86 61.08 -34.55
CA ALA A 57 29.80 59.95 -34.33
C ALA A 57 29.23 58.54 -33.97
N PRO A 58 29.94 57.43 -34.26
CA PRO A 58 29.32 56.10 -34.31
C PRO A 58 29.77 55.11 -33.23
N THR A 59 28.81 54.40 -32.64
CA THR A 59 29.01 53.03 -32.10
C THR A 59 27.73 52.21 -32.31
N ALA A 60 27.41 51.92 -33.56
CA ALA A 60 26.22 51.16 -33.94
C ALA A 60 26.43 49.66 -33.72
N MET A 61 26.33 49.20 -32.46
CA MET A 61 26.04 47.81 -32.14
C MET A 61 24.55 47.55 -32.43
N GLU A 62 24.24 47.20 -33.68
CA GLU A 62 22.87 46.87 -34.08
C GLU A 62 22.39 45.58 -33.41
N LEU A 63 21.13 45.60 -32.99
CA LEU A 63 20.42 44.68 -32.11
C LEU A 63 20.87 43.20 -32.17
N ALA A 64 21.28 42.64 -31.03
CA ALA A 64 21.66 41.24 -30.93
C ALA A 64 20.50 40.31 -31.31
N LYS A 65 20.72 39.50 -32.34
CA LYS A 65 19.75 38.52 -32.83
C LYS A 65 20.07 37.16 -32.21
N GLU A 66 19.21 36.67 -31.32
CA GLU A 66 19.42 35.35 -30.71
C GLU A 66 19.22 34.22 -31.73
N ILE A 67 20.09 33.21 -31.67
CA ILE A 67 20.04 31.96 -32.43
C ILE A 67 20.09 30.79 -31.45
N THR A 68 19.08 29.93 -31.49
CA THR A 68 19.11 28.65 -30.76
C THR A 68 19.68 27.54 -31.63
N LEU A 69 20.67 26.83 -31.10
CA LEU A 69 21.27 25.63 -31.72
C LEU A 69 21.06 24.42 -30.80
N SER A 70 21.10 23.21 -31.36
CA SER A 70 21.18 21.98 -30.58
C SER A 70 22.62 21.45 -30.56
N ALA A 71 23.11 21.01 -29.41
CA ALA A 71 24.40 20.33 -29.32
C ALA A 71 24.43 19.09 -30.25
N GLY A 72 25.52 18.94 -31.01
CA GLY A 72 25.70 17.90 -32.02
C GLY A 72 25.01 18.18 -33.37
N LYS A 73 24.30 19.30 -33.54
CA LYS A 73 23.68 19.69 -34.82
C LYS A 73 24.32 20.94 -35.42
N SER A 74 24.34 20.97 -36.75
CA SER A 74 24.76 22.12 -37.55
C SER A 74 23.58 22.82 -38.20
N THR A 75 23.72 24.12 -38.45
CA THR A 75 22.80 24.91 -39.29
C THR A 75 23.57 25.86 -40.21
N LEU A 76 22.95 26.26 -41.31
CA LEU A 76 23.47 27.26 -42.24
C LEU A 76 22.61 28.53 -42.14
N MET A 77 23.23 29.67 -41.84
CA MET A 77 22.56 30.97 -41.78
C MET A 77 23.06 31.88 -42.91
N ARG A 78 22.12 32.45 -43.67
CA ARG A 78 22.39 33.54 -44.61
C ARG A 78 22.40 34.88 -43.87
N LEU A 79 23.48 35.64 -44.07
CA LEU A 79 23.71 36.96 -43.51
C LEU A 79 22.92 38.06 -44.26
N PRO A 80 22.53 39.15 -43.58
CA PRO A 80 21.89 40.31 -44.22
C PRO A 80 22.88 41.19 -45.00
N SER A 81 24.18 41.10 -44.73
CA SER A 81 25.23 41.80 -45.48
C SER A 81 26.50 40.94 -45.63
N PRO A 82 27.37 41.20 -46.63
CA PRO A 82 28.59 40.40 -46.83
C PRO A 82 29.61 40.60 -45.71
N ALA A 83 29.89 39.53 -44.96
CA ALA A 83 30.96 39.46 -43.99
C ALA A 83 32.34 39.47 -44.67
N ALA A 84 33.28 40.15 -44.03
CA ALA A 84 34.72 40.08 -44.33
C ALA A 84 35.46 39.14 -43.36
N ARG A 85 34.94 38.97 -42.13
CA ARG A 85 35.47 38.07 -41.10
C ARG A 85 34.41 37.76 -40.03
N VAL A 86 34.61 36.67 -39.31
CA VAL A 86 33.78 36.19 -38.19
C VAL A 86 34.68 35.78 -37.01
N ALA A 87 34.17 35.87 -35.79
CA ALA A 87 34.81 35.33 -34.58
C ALA A 87 33.76 34.86 -33.56
N VAL A 88 34.07 33.82 -32.79
CA VAL A 88 33.21 33.26 -31.74
C VAL A 88 33.86 33.49 -30.38
N GLY A 89 33.05 33.79 -29.35
CA GLY A 89 33.52 33.96 -27.98
C GLY A 89 34.13 32.69 -27.37
N ASP A 90 33.49 31.53 -27.54
CA ASP A 90 34.04 30.23 -27.13
C ASP A 90 33.78 29.12 -28.16
N ALA A 91 34.84 28.72 -28.86
CA ALA A 91 34.86 27.67 -29.87
C ALA A 91 34.63 26.23 -29.31
N LYS A 92 34.55 26.09 -27.97
CA LYS A 92 34.11 24.85 -27.30
C LYS A 92 32.59 24.71 -27.30
N ILE A 93 31.86 25.83 -27.22
CA ILE A 93 30.39 25.88 -27.17
C ILE A 93 29.82 25.76 -28.58
N ALA A 94 30.23 26.64 -29.49
CA ALA A 94 29.84 26.61 -30.90
C ALA A 94 31.04 26.86 -31.81
N ASP A 95 31.09 26.19 -32.96
CA ASP A 95 32.13 26.35 -33.98
C ASP A 95 31.50 26.88 -35.25
N VAL A 96 32.16 27.85 -35.88
CA VAL A 96 31.53 28.74 -36.86
C VAL A 96 32.49 29.04 -37.99
N ILE A 97 32.09 28.67 -39.22
CA ILE A 97 32.89 28.86 -40.43
C ILE A 97 32.08 29.62 -41.49
N LEU A 98 32.75 30.52 -42.20
CA LEU A 98 32.19 31.28 -43.32
C LEU A 98 32.39 30.47 -44.60
N LEU A 99 31.30 30.00 -45.23
CA LEU A 99 31.39 29.27 -46.52
C LEU A 99 31.44 30.25 -47.68
N ASN A 100 30.50 31.20 -47.68
CA ASN A 100 30.38 32.28 -48.64
C ASN A 100 30.38 33.61 -47.88
N PRO A 101 30.75 34.75 -48.48
CA PRO A 101 30.66 36.05 -47.81
C PRO A 101 29.28 36.38 -47.22
N SER A 102 28.22 35.75 -47.72
CA SER A 102 26.85 35.91 -47.23
C SER A 102 26.31 34.69 -46.45
N GLU A 103 27.09 33.64 -46.18
CA GLU A 103 26.59 32.40 -45.56
C GLU A 103 27.57 31.77 -44.57
N ILE A 104 27.09 31.58 -43.34
CA ILE A 104 27.82 31.02 -42.20
C ILE A 104 27.24 29.64 -41.85
N TYR A 105 28.11 28.65 -41.68
CA TYR A 105 27.77 27.37 -41.04
C TYR A 105 28.13 27.44 -39.55
N MET A 106 27.21 26.99 -38.69
CA MET A 106 27.37 26.98 -37.23
C MET A 106 27.09 25.57 -36.71
N LEU A 107 27.99 25.03 -35.89
CA LEU A 107 27.90 23.71 -35.26
C LEU A 107 27.92 23.86 -33.73
N GLY A 108 26.84 23.44 -33.06
CA GLY A 108 26.82 23.36 -31.59
C GLY A 108 27.66 22.17 -31.10
N LYS A 109 28.71 22.40 -30.31
CA LYS A 109 29.61 21.37 -29.78
C LYS A 109 29.35 21.04 -28.31
N ALA A 110 29.11 22.06 -27.48
CA ALA A 110 28.76 21.90 -26.07
C ALA A 110 27.60 22.82 -25.68
N THR A 111 26.86 22.46 -24.65
CA THR A 111 25.72 23.25 -24.16
C THR A 111 26.19 24.51 -23.43
N GLY A 112 25.65 25.67 -23.79
CA GLY A 112 26.02 26.95 -23.19
C GLY A 112 25.55 28.13 -24.06
N ALA A 113 25.81 29.35 -23.60
CA ALA A 113 25.66 30.57 -24.40
C ALA A 113 27.04 31.04 -24.88
N THR A 114 27.14 31.48 -26.13
CA THR A 114 28.33 32.12 -26.68
C THR A 114 27.93 33.15 -27.73
N ASN A 115 28.82 34.10 -28.06
CA ASN A 115 28.50 35.23 -28.90
C ASN A 115 29.32 35.15 -30.20
N LEU A 116 28.67 35.35 -31.34
CA LEU A 116 29.28 35.43 -32.67
C LEU A 116 29.38 36.90 -33.08
N ILE A 117 30.60 37.35 -33.38
CA ILE A 117 30.87 38.70 -33.89
C ILE A 117 31.14 38.60 -35.40
N VAL A 118 30.40 39.37 -36.19
CA VAL A 118 30.50 39.40 -37.66
C VAL A 118 30.87 40.80 -38.09
N TRP A 119 31.96 40.95 -38.86
CA TRP A 119 32.35 42.24 -39.42
C TRP A 119 32.04 42.30 -40.92
N ASN A 120 31.38 43.37 -41.37
CA ASN A 120 31.17 43.63 -42.79
C ASN A 120 32.41 44.30 -43.44
N ARG A 121 32.37 44.49 -44.76
CA ARG A 121 33.46 45.18 -45.51
C ARG A 121 33.65 46.66 -45.14
N ALA A 122 32.68 47.29 -44.50
CA ALA A 122 32.80 48.64 -43.93
C ALA A 122 33.38 48.63 -42.49
N ASN A 123 33.87 47.48 -42.03
CA ASN A 123 34.45 47.24 -40.71
C ASN A 123 33.51 47.49 -39.52
N GLN A 124 32.19 47.56 -39.76
CA GLN A 124 31.17 47.57 -38.71
C GLN A 124 30.99 46.15 -38.16
N ALA A 125 30.83 46.02 -36.84
CA ALA A 125 30.63 44.75 -36.15
C ALA A 125 29.17 44.58 -35.73
N SER A 126 28.57 43.44 -36.06
CA SER A 126 27.30 42.97 -35.51
C SER A 126 27.57 41.81 -34.55
N VAL A 127 26.86 41.78 -33.42
CA VAL A 127 26.95 40.73 -32.40
C VAL A 127 25.68 39.90 -32.43
N ILE A 128 25.82 38.59 -32.38
CA ILE A 128 24.76 37.59 -32.53
C ILE A 128 24.91 36.60 -31.38
N ASP A 129 23.89 36.45 -30.55
CA ASP A 129 23.96 35.57 -29.38
C ASP A 129 23.50 34.15 -29.76
N ILE A 130 24.31 33.15 -29.42
CA ILE A 130 24.12 31.75 -29.77
C ILE A 130 23.89 30.92 -28.51
N THR A 131 22.66 30.48 -28.32
CA THR A 131 22.23 29.61 -27.21
C THR A 131 22.24 28.15 -27.67
N VAL A 132 23.24 27.37 -27.25
CA VAL A 132 23.36 25.93 -27.57
C VAL A 132 22.69 25.10 -26.48
N GLY A 133 21.53 24.51 -26.81
CA GLY A 133 20.73 23.70 -25.89
C GLY A 133 20.83 22.18 -26.15
N LEU A 134 20.24 21.40 -25.22
CA LEU A 134 19.95 19.98 -25.44
C LEU A 134 18.74 19.82 -26.36
N ASP A 135 18.81 18.92 -27.33
CA ASP A 135 17.64 18.54 -28.12
C ASP A 135 16.66 17.73 -27.25
N THR A 136 15.51 18.33 -26.94
CA THR A 136 14.39 17.69 -26.23
C THR A 136 13.32 17.14 -27.17
N ALA A 137 13.40 17.34 -28.49
CA ALA A 137 12.39 16.87 -29.44
C ALA A 137 12.38 15.34 -29.53
N ALA A 138 13.55 14.71 -29.65
CA ALA A 138 13.67 13.25 -29.64
C ALA A 138 13.18 12.63 -28.31
N LEU A 139 13.54 13.24 -27.18
CA LEU A 139 13.06 12.83 -25.85
C LEU A 139 11.54 12.97 -25.72
N ARG A 140 10.95 14.09 -26.18
CA ARG A 140 9.50 14.34 -26.15
C ARG A 140 8.72 13.39 -27.06
N ALA A 141 9.28 13.00 -28.20
CA ALA A 141 8.71 11.95 -29.05
C ALA A 141 8.68 10.60 -28.32
N GLN A 142 9.81 10.19 -27.73
CA GLN A 142 9.89 8.96 -26.93
C GLN A 142 8.93 8.97 -25.73
N PHE A 143 8.72 10.12 -25.08
CA PHE A 143 7.71 10.25 -24.02
C PHE A 143 6.28 10.06 -24.53
N THR A 144 5.97 10.59 -25.72
CA THR A 144 4.64 10.46 -26.34
C THR A 144 4.33 9.01 -26.73
N GLU A 145 5.35 8.26 -27.13
CA GLU A 145 5.28 6.83 -27.47
C GLU A 145 5.15 5.93 -26.22
N LEU A 146 5.98 6.15 -25.20
CA LEU A 146 6.01 5.31 -23.99
C LEU A 146 4.89 5.62 -22.99
N PHE A 147 4.38 6.85 -22.95
CA PHE A 147 3.41 7.32 -21.95
C PHE A 147 2.20 8.05 -22.58
N PRO A 148 1.43 7.43 -23.49
CA PRO A 148 0.37 8.09 -24.27
C PRO A 148 -0.78 8.71 -23.45
N ASN A 149 -0.90 8.29 -22.18
CA ASN A 149 -1.90 8.78 -21.21
C ASN A 149 -1.41 10.01 -20.41
N GLU A 150 -0.09 10.21 -20.26
CA GLU A 150 0.50 11.21 -19.35
C GLU A 150 0.81 12.53 -20.07
N ARG A 151 -0.25 13.29 -20.41
CA ARG A 151 -0.14 14.42 -21.35
C ARG A 151 0.26 15.79 -20.77
N ASP A 152 0.33 15.94 -19.44
CA ASP A 152 0.81 17.18 -18.79
C ASP A 152 2.33 17.15 -18.48
N ILE A 153 3.03 16.04 -18.76
CA ILE A 153 4.49 15.98 -18.59
C ILE A 153 5.16 16.98 -19.53
N ARG A 154 5.74 18.03 -18.94
CA ARG A 154 6.49 19.08 -19.62
C ARG A 154 7.96 19.00 -19.24
N ILE A 155 8.80 19.19 -20.26
CA ILE A 155 10.25 19.00 -20.17
C ILE A 155 10.92 20.34 -20.46
N THR A 156 11.60 20.89 -19.46
CA THR A 156 12.44 22.11 -19.56
C THR A 156 13.89 21.78 -19.28
N VAL A 157 14.80 22.59 -19.84
CA VAL A 157 16.26 22.45 -19.66
C VAL A 157 16.77 23.71 -19.00
N SER A 158 17.61 23.56 -17.97
CA SER A 158 18.28 24.66 -17.28
C SER A 158 19.76 24.31 -17.14
N GLY A 159 20.60 24.93 -17.98
CA GLY A 159 22.00 24.55 -18.14
C GLY A 159 22.13 23.06 -18.50
N ASN A 160 22.87 22.31 -17.68
CA ASN A 160 23.07 20.87 -17.84
C ASN A 160 22.04 20.01 -17.04
N SER A 161 20.91 20.58 -16.63
CA SER A 161 19.84 19.86 -15.91
C SER A 161 18.55 19.81 -16.71
N VAL A 162 17.86 18.68 -16.69
CA VAL A 162 16.48 18.54 -17.21
C VAL A 162 15.51 18.57 -16.04
N ILE A 163 14.53 19.46 -16.11
CA ILE A 163 13.46 19.63 -15.14
C ILE A 163 12.20 19.01 -15.72
N LEU A 164 11.68 17.99 -15.04
CA LEU A 164 10.43 17.32 -15.36
C LEU A 164 9.33 17.94 -14.51
N HIS A 165 8.33 18.56 -15.12
CA HIS A 165 7.25 19.23 -14.41
C HIS A 165 5.87 18.89 -15.00
N GLY A 166 4.83 19.04 -14.20
CA GLY A 166 3.46 18.66 -14.55
C GLY A 166 2.98 17.42 -13.79
N THR A 167 1.80 16.95 -14.16
CA THR A 167 1.03 15.98 -13.39
C THR A 167 1.15 14.58 -13.98
N VAL A 168 1.24 13.55 -13.13
CA VAL A 168 1.19 12.13 -13.52
C VAL A 168 0.14 11.35 -12.72
N ALA A 169 -0.33 10.23 -13.28
CA ALA A 169 -1.34 9.39 -12.64
C ALA A 169 -0.82 8.59 -11.42
N ASP A 170 0.46 8.21 -11.39
CA ASP A 170 1.03 7.23 -10.46
C ASP A 170 2.50 7.55 -10.11
N ALA A 171 2.88 7.35 -8.84
CA ALA A 171 4.26 7.46 -8.37
C ALA A 171 5.20 6.43 -9.03
N VAL A 172 4.71 5.24 -9.38
CA VAL A 172 5.50 4.25 -10.14
C VAL A 172 5.87 4.82 -11.51
N LYS A 173 4.93 5.44 -12.21
CA LYS A 173 5.21 6.15 -13.48
C LYS A 173 6.18 7.32 -13.28
N ALA A 174 6.04 8.11 -12.22
CA ALA A 174 7.00 9.18 -11.91
C ALA A 174 8.45 8.67 -11.86
N SER A 175 8.67 7.51 -11.22
CA SER A 175 10.00 6.88 -11.15
C SER A 175 10.51 6.42 -12.53
N GLN A 176 9.63 5.85 -13.38
CA GLN A 176 9.97 5.42 -14.74
C GLN A 176 10.31 6.60 -15.65
N VAL A 177 9.55 7.70 -15.57
CA VAL A 177 9.78 8.96 -16.30
C VAL A 177 11.16 9.55 -15.96
N VAL A 178 11.54 9.55 -14.67
CA VAL A 178 12.89 9.96 -14.23
C VAL A 178 13.97 9.01 -14.76
N ALA A 179 13.74 7.69 -14.71
CA ALA A 179 14.69 6.69 -15.21
C ALA A 179 14.96 6.82 -16.72
N VAL A 180 13.91 6.97 -17.55
CA VAL A 180 14.03 7.21 -19.00
C VAL A 180 14.80 8.50 -19.29
N THR A 181 14.51 9.57 -18.55
CA THR A 181 15.21 10.87 -18.70
C THR A 181 16.70 10.76 -18.37
N SER A 182 17.06 10.08 -17.27
CA SER A 182 18.45 9.91 -16.87
C SER A 182 19.25 9.06 -17.85
N ALA A 183 18.64 8.00 -18.41
CA ALA A 183 19.24 7.16 -19.45
C ALA A 183 19.51 7.96 -20.75
N TYR A 184 18.60 8.86 -21.15
CA TYR A 184 18.79 9.75 -22.30
C TYR A 184 19.97 10.72 -22.08
N LEU A 185 20.05 11.36 -20.89
CA LEU A 185 21.15 12.26 -20.57
C LEU A 185 22.50 11.56 -20.48
N GLN A 186 22.55 10.34 -19.93
CA GLN A 186 23.78 9.54 -19.87
C GLN A 186 24.25 9.08 -21.26
N ARG A 187 23.32 8.86 -22.20
CA ARG A 187 23.64 8.56 -23.60
C ARG A 187 24.25 9.80 -24.30
N ASN A 188 23.60 10.95 -24.20
CA ASN A 188 24.06 12.17 -24.89
C ASN A 188 25.37 12.71 -24.31
N GLY A 189 25.57 12.60 -22.99
CA GLY A 189 26.85 12.91 -22.34
C GLY A 189 28.01 12.03 -22.81
N ARG A 190 27.74 10.76 -23.14
CA ARG A 190 28.75 9.85 -23.71
C ARG A 190 29.11 10.18 -25.16
N SER A 191 28.16 10.57 -26.00
CA SER A 191 28.46 10.94 -27.40
C SER A 191 29.40 12.14 -27.53
N GLY A 192 29.33 13.11 -26.59
CA GLY A 192 30.27 14.24 -26.56
C GLY A 192 31.72 13.88 -26.24
N MET A 193 31.96 12.72 -25.62
CA MET A 193 33.29 12.27 -25.18
C MET A 193 33.94 11.25 -26.15
N SER A 194 33.32 11.00 -27.33
CA SER A 194 33.84 10.05 -28.32
C SER A 194 35.03 10.59 -29.14
N GLY A 195 35.48 11.82 -28.90
CA GLY A 195 36.49 12.52 -29.68
C GLY A 195 37.82 12.72 -28.94
N GLY A 196 38.65 11.68 -28.86
CA GLY A 196 40.04 11.76 -28.40
C GLY A 196 40.26 11.26 -26.96
N GLY A 197 40.69 10.01 -26.84
CA GLY A 197 41.00 9.39 -25.55
C GLY A 197 41.00 7.87 -25.63
N ALA A 198 42.07 7.28 -26.16
CA ALA A 198 42.26 5.83 -26.13
C ALA A 198 42.52 5.39 -24.68
N ALA A 199 41.58 4.69 -24.07
CA ALA A 199 41.76 4.12 -22.73
C ALA A 199 42.70 2.91 -22.82
N SER A 200 43.74 2.88 -21.98
CA SER A 200 44.72 1.79 -21.93
C SER A 200 44.05 0.45 -21.56
N PRO A 201 44.49 -0.70 -22.09
CA PRO A 201 43.85 -2.00 -21.84
C PRO A 201 43.89 -2.46 -20.37
N ASP A 202 44.79 -1.90 -19.56
CA ASP A 202 45.25 -2.46 -18.28
C ASP A 202 44.14 -2.54 -17.21
N ALA A 203 43.13 -1.67 -17.30
CA ALA A 203 41.99 -1.66 -16.38
C ALA A 203 41.10 -2.92 -16.50
N ALA A 204 41.12 -3.62 -17.64
CA ALA A 204 40.36 -4.86 -17.82
C ALA A 204 41.01 -6.08 -17.14
N ALA A 205 42.33 -6.07 -16.95
CA ALA A 205 43.07 -7.22 -16.42
C ALA A 205 42.84 -7.41 -14.90
N GLN A 206 42.84 -6.31 -14.13
CA GLN A 206 42.72 -6.38 -12.67
C GLN A 206 41.32 -6.83 -12.19
N ALA A 207 40.28 -6.64 -13.00
CA ALA A 207 38.93 -7.14 -12.70
C ALA A 207 38.82 -8.67 -12.83
N ALA A 208 39.61 -9.31 -13.70
CA ALA A 208 39.55 -10.76 -13.93
C ALA A 208 40.27 -11.56 -12.84
N GLN A 209 41.31 -11.01 -12.21
CA GLN A 209 42.17 -11.75 -11.29
C GLN A 209 41.58 -11.91 -9.88
N ALA A 210 40.48 -11.22 -9.55
CA ALA A 210 39.74 -11.38 -8.30
C ALA A 210 38.85 -12.64 -8.23
N ALA A 211 38.68 -13.37 -9.35
CA ALA A 211 37.77 -14.52 -9.45
C ALA A 211 38.44 -15.90 -9.27
N ALA A 212 39.76 -15.96 -9.10
CA ALA A 212 40.54 -17.21 -9.11
C ALA A 212 41.27 -17.46 -7.77
N GLY A 213 40.51 -17.60 -6.68
CA GLY A 213 41.02 -17.73 -5.30
C GLY A 213 40.35 -18.82 -4.45
N GLY A 214 39.85 -19.89 -5.07
CA GLY A 214 39.09 -20.95 -4.38
C GLY A 214 39.96 -21.95 -3.60
N GLY A 215 40.32 -21.63 -2.35
CA GLY A 215 40.92 -22.55 -1.39
C GLY A 215 39.95 -22.88 -0.25
N ALA A 216 39.77 -24.18 0.08
CA ALA A 216 38.85 -24.61 1.13
C ALA A 216 39.45 -24.43 2.55
N PRO A 217 38.64 -24.04 3.57
CA PRO A 217 39.11 -23.88 4.94
C PRO A 217 39.19 -25.22 5.69
N SER A 218 40.34 -25.51 6.27
CA SER A 218 40.50 -26.56 7.31
C SER A 218 40.09 -26.03 8.70
N ALA A 219 39.69 -26.92 9.60
CA ALA A 219 39.18 -26.57 10.93
C ALA A 219 40.29 -26.29 11.97
N ALA A 220 39.87 -25.73 13.13
CA ALA A 220 40.65 -25.40 14.34
C ALA A 220 41.62 -24.19 14.19
N SER A 221 41.84 -23.35 15.21
CA SER A 221 41.15 -23.16 16.51
C SER A 221 41.61 -21.87 17.22
N GLY A 222 40.73 -21.24 18.01
CA GLY A 222 41.14 -20.48 19.20
C GLY A 222 41.25 -18.94 19.11
N ALA A 223 40.40 -18.26 19.91
CA ALA A 223 40.68 -17.00 20.63
C ALA A 223 41.34 -15.80 19.92
N ALA A 224 40.52 -14.94 19.26
CA ALA A 224 40.79 -13.49 19.10
C ALA A 224 39.54 -12.64 18.75
N ALA A 225 38.35 -12.98 19.24
CA ALA A 225 37.10 -12.30 18.88
C ALA A 225 36.93 -10.95 19.61
N GLY A 226 37.58 -9.88 19.13
CA GLY A 226 37.60 -8.59 19.84
C GLY A 226 37.91 -7.32 19.03
N ALA A 227 37.84 -7.35 17.69
CA ALA A 227 38.21 -6.18 16.86
C ALA A 227 37.47 -6.05 15.50
N ALA A 228 36.34 -6.75 15.28
CA ALA A 228 35.80 -6.97 13.93
C ALA A 228 34.29 -6.71 13.72
N PHE A 229 33.62 -5.96 14.62
CA PHE A 229 32.19 -5.64 14.47
C PHE A 229 31.91 -4.15 14.16
N GLN A 230 32.86 -3.25 14.44
CA GLN A 230 32.68 -1.79 14.30
C GLN A 230 32.95 -1.25 12.88
N GLN A 231 32.64 -2.04 11.84
CA GLN A 231 32.87 -1.63 10.44
C GLN A 231 31.77 -2.12 9.48
N ALA A 232 30.55 -2.30 10.01
CA ALA A 232 29.37 -2.72 9.26
C ALA A 232 28.24 -1.67 9.29
N MET A 233 28.55 -0.37 9.45
CA MET A 233 27.53 0.68 9.56
C MET A 233 27.96 2.08 9.06
N ASP A 234 28.55 2.16 7.86
CA ASP A 234 28.85 3.43 7.16
C ASP A 234 28.41 3.41 5.68
N PRO A 235 27.10 3.53 5.38
CA PRO A 235 26.58 3.50 4.00
C PRO A 235 26.69 4.87 3.27
N MET A 236 27.72 5.69 3.54
CA MET A 236 27.79 7.05 2.97
C MET A 236 29.20 7.60 2.65
N SER A 237 30.08 6.78 2.05
CA SER A 237 31.41 7.22 1.58
C SER A 237 31.70 6.93 0.09
N GLY A 238 30.77 6.28 -0.63
CA GLY A 238 30.96 5.81 -2.02
C GLY A 238 30.76 6.83 -3.15
N LEU A 239 30.81 8.14 -2.89
CA LEU A 239 30.65 9.19 -3.91
C LEU A 239 31.95 9.99 -4.13
N SER A 240 33.05 9.27 -4.37
CA SER A 240 34.32 9.88 -4.75
C SER A 240 34.26 10.47 -6.16
N GLN A 241 34.64 11.75 -6.22
CA GLN A 241 34.80 12.61 -7.40
C GLN A 241 35.38 11.86 -8.62
N GLY A 242 34.63 11.77 -9.73
CA GLY A 242 35.10 11.05 -10.92
C GLY A 242 34.21 11.07 -12.17
N GLN A 243 33.14 11.88 -12.22
CA GLN A 243 32.29 12.00 -13.42
C GLN A 243 32.09 13.47 -13.81
N GLY A 244 32.59 13.85 -14.98
CA GLY A 244 32.36 15.18 -15.55
C GLY A 244 30.90 15.34 -15.97
N SER A 245 30.23 16.36 -15.42
CA SER A 245 28.93 16.93 -15.83
C SER A 245 27.93 15.98 -16.52
N ALA A 246 27.65 14.83 -15.91
CA ALA A 246 26.51 14.01 -16.32
C ALA A 246 25.21 14.80 -16.10
N GLY A 247 24.33 14.83 -17.11
CA GLY A 247 23.12 15.65 -17.07
C GLY A 247 22.21 15.28 -15.89
N ARG A 248 21.90 16.25 -15.01
CA ARG A 248 21.12 16.00 -13.80
C ARG A 248 19.62 16.05 -14.12
N VAL A 249 18.89 15.02 -13.72
CA VAL A 249 17.41 15.04 -13.73
C VAL A 249 16.92 15.66 -12.43
N VAL A 250 15.99 16.61 -12.52
CA VAL A 250 15.27 17.22 -11.40
C VAL A 250 13.79 16.86 -11.55
N ASN A 251 13.30 16.04 -10.63
CA ASN A 251 11.90 15.61 -10.62
C ASN A 251 11.02 16.63 -9.88
N MET A 252 10.12 17.30 -10.60
CA MET A 252 9.08 18.19 -10.08
C MET A 252 7.69 17.74 -10.57
N LEU A 253 7.51 16.43 -10.78
CA LEU A 253 6.23 15.83 -11.14
C LEU A 253 5.35 15.67 -9.89
N SER A 254 4.08 16.08 -10.00
CA SER A 254 3.05 15.84 -8.98
C SER A 254 2.20 14.62 -9.35
N VAL A 255 1.68 13.90 -8.34
CA VAL A 255 0.64 12.89 -8.57
C VAL A 255 -0.73 13.58 -8.54
N ALA A 256 -1.60 13.29 -9.53
CA ALA A 256 -2.85 14.01 -9.77
C ALA A 256 -3.78 14.13 -8.56
N ALA A 257 -3.87 13.07 -7.75
CA ALA A 257 -4.46 13.09 -6.42
C ALA A 257 -3.82 12.00 -5.55
N PRO A 258 -3.65 12.21 -4.23
CA PRO A 258 -3.26 11.15 -3.31
C PRO A 258 -4.42 10.16 -3.16
N GLN A 259 -4.41 9.09 -3.97
CA GLN A 259 -5.45 8.07 -3.93
C GLN A 259 -5.43 7.34 -2.59
N GLN A 260 -6.58 7.33 -1.92
CA GLN A 260 -6.78 6.65 -0.64
C GLN A 260 -7.42 5.29 -0.87
N VAL A 261 -6.93 4.27 -0.17
CA VAL A 261 -7.50 2.93 -0.19
C VAL A 261 -8.02 2.61 1.20
N MET A 262 -9.31 2.29 1.29
CA MET A 262 -9.90 1.61 2.44
C MET A 262 -9.72 0.11 2.25
N LEU A 263 -9.16 -0.57 3.25
CA LEU A 263 -9.09 -2.03 3.31
C LEU A 263 -10.14 -2.53 4.30
N GLU A 264 -11.04 -3.38 3.82
CA GLU A 264 -11.80 -4.32 4.64
C GLU A 264 -11.04 -5.66 4.69
N VAL A 265 -10.91 -6.25 5.89
CA VAL A 265 -10.54 -7.66 6.04
C VAL A 265 -11.66 -8.37 6.79
N LYS A 266 -12.04 -9.57 6.35
CA LYS A 266 -12.93 -10.47 7.10
C LYS A 266 -12.11 -11.68 7.54
N ILE A 267 -11.98 -11.88 8.85
CA ILE A 267 -11.45 -13.11 9.44
C ILE A 267 -12.63 -13.88 10.04
N ALA A 268 -12.92 -15.05 9.51
CA ALA A 268 -14.02 -15.89 9.97
C ALA A 268 -13.51 -17.27 10.38
N GLU A 269 -13.94 -17.74 11.55
CA GLU A 269 -13.56 -19.03 12.10
C GLU A 269 -14.77 -19.76 12.71
N VAL A 270 -14.79 -21.08 12.55
CA VAL A 270 -15.69 -21.99 13.25
C VAL A 270 -14.85 -23.12 13.82
N SER A 271 -14.91 -23.33 15.14
CA SER A 271 -14.38 -24.55 15.76
C SER A 271 -15.52 -25.36 16.37
N LYS A 272 -15.47 -26.67 16.17
CA LYS A 272 -16.48 -27.62 16.65
C LYS A 272 -15.77 -28.80 17.29
N THR A 273 -16.06 -29.06 18.56
CA THR A 273 -15.64 -30.27 19.27
C THR A 273 -16.85 -31.17 19.51
N LEU A 274 -16.64 -32.47 19.39
CA LEU A 274 -17.63 -33.50 19.65
C LEU A 274 -16.96 -34.55 20.52
N VAL A 275 -17.45 -34.73 21.75
CA VAL A 275 -17.00 -35.76 22.68
C VAL A 275 -18.16 -36.70 22.98
N ASP A 276 -18.04 -37.95 22.53
CA ASP A 276 -18.98 -39.05 22.83
C ASP A 276 -18.23 -40.10 23.66
N GLN A 277 -18.46 -40.11 24.97
CA GLN A 277 -17.84 -41.04 25.93
C GLN A 277 -18.90 -41.99 26.51
N LEU A 278 -18.64 -43.30 26.42
CA LEU A 278 -19.47 -44.34 27.02
C LEU A 278 -18.59 -45.33 27.79
N GLY A 279 -19.02 -45.76 28.98
CA GLY A 279 -18.27 -46.74 29.76
C GLY A 279 -19.02 -47.34 30.93
N ALA A 280 -18.52 -48.49 31.38
CA ALA A 280 -18.87 -49.09 32.66
C ALA A 280 -17.57 -49.34 33.44
N SER A 281 -17.60 -49.16 34.77
CA SER A 281 -16.49 -49.55 35.65
C SER A 281 -16.99 -50.42 36.79
N VAL A 282 -16.23 -51.48 37.10
CA VAL A 282 -16.60 -52.51 38.08
C VAL A 282 -15.45 -52.67 39.06
N GLY A 283 -15.68 -52.27 40.30
CA GLY A 283 -14.72 -52.43 41.39
C GLY A 283 -15.12 -53.59 42.30
N LEU A 284 -14.20 -54.52 42.53
CA LEU A 284 -14.33 -55.55 43.56
C LEU A 284 -13.13 -55.44 44.52
N ASN A 285 -13.35 -54.76 45.64
CA ASN A 285 -12.40 -54.78 46.75
C ASN A 285 -12.79 -55.89 47.75
N GLY A 286 -11.83 -56.57 48.35
CA GLY A 286 -12.11 -57.55 49.39
C GLY A 286 -10.85 -58.06 50.09
N SER A 287 -10.89 -58.19 51.41
CA SER A 287 -9.79 -58.73 52.20
C SER A 287 -10.17 -60.06 52.86
N ARG A 288 -9.20 -60.98 52.96
CA ARG A 288 -9.25 -62.21 53.76
C ARG A 288 -8.01 -62.26 54.64
N GLY A 289 -8.18 -61.90 55.92
CA GLY A 289 -7.08 -61.75 56.86
C GLY A 289 -6.17 -60.58 56.47
N SER A 290 -4.87 -60.83 56.33
CA SER A 290 -3.91 -59.82 55.84
C SER A 290 -3.83 -59.76 54.31
N TRP A 291 -4.53 -60.64 53.58
CA TRP A 291 -4.50 -60.67 52.11
C TRP A 291 -5.65 -59.84 51.52
N THR A 292 -5.30 -58.66 51.01
CA THR A 292 -6.22 -57.78 50.28
C THR A 292 -6.17 -58.08 48.79
N TYR A 293 -7.34 -58.40 48.21
CA TYR A 293 -7.53 -58.58 46.77
C TYR A 293 -8.36 -57.41 46.23
N THR A 294 -7.69 -56.50 45.52
CA THR A 294 -8.32 -55.30 44.94
C THR A 294 -8.36 -55.46 43.42
N MET A 295 -9.50 -55.92 42.90
CA MET A 295 -9.76 -55.97 41.46
C MET A 295 -10.44 -54.67 41.05
N LEU A 296 -9.63 -53.64 40.76
CA LEU A 296 -10.09 -52.28 40.50
C LEU A 296 -9.89 -51.90 39.03
N SER A 297 -10.96 -51.97 38.22
CA SER A 297 -10.94 -51.40 36.88
C SER A 297 -11.07 -49.87 36.94
N ASN A 298 -9.98 -49.17 37.29
CA ASN A 298 -9.89 -47.71 37.21
C ASN A 298 -9.81 -47.26 35.73
N LEU A 299 -10.90 -47.48 35.00
CA LEU A 299 -11.04 -47.25 33.56
C LEU A 299 -11.05 -45.75 33.23
N LEU A 300 -11.67 -44.96 34.13
CA LEU A 300 -11.90 -43.53 34.02
C LEU A 300 -11.69 -42.87 35.40
N SER A 301 -10.54 -42.22 35.56
CA SER A 301 -10.16 -41.39 36.71
C SER A 301 -10.39 -39.92 36.38
N GLY A 302 -11.19 -39.20 37.18
CA GLY A 302 -11.10 -37.73 37.24
C GLY A 302 -12.37 -36.88 37.13
N ASN A 303 -13.59 -37.42 37.06
CA ASN A 303 -14.81 -36.59 36.99
C ASN A 303 -15.92 -37.05 37.98
N PRO A 304 -16.74 -36.13 38.55
CA PRO A 304 -17.60 -36.42 39.71
C PRO A 304 -19.01 -36.93 39.37
N SER A 305 -19.43 -36.91 38.11
CA SER A 305 -20.82 -37.19 37.68
C SER A 305 -21.25 -38.67 37.70
N LYS A 306 -20.63 -39.50 38.54
CA LYS A 306 -20.88 -40.96 38.56
C LYS A 306 -22.13 -41.32 39.35
N VAL A 307 -23.04 -42.06 38.71
CA VAL A 307 -24.19 -42.67 39.38
C VAL A 307 -23.75 -44.02 39.98
N ASP A 308 -23.43 -44.00 41.27
CA ASP A 308 -23.06 -45.17 42.07
C ASP A 308 -24.30 -46.07 42.30
N ALA A 309 -24.59 -46.97 41.37
CA ALA A 309 -25.81 -47.76 41.37
C ALA A 309 -25.88 -48.79 42.53
N PHE A 310 -24.73 -49.32 42.97
CA PHE A 310 -24.64 -50.35 44.00
C PHE A 310 -23.37 -50.20 44.84
N ASN A 311 -23.39 -49.39 45.89
CA ASN A 311 -22.26 -49.26 46.82
C ASN A 311 -22.56 -49.99 48.15
N ASN A 312 -22.04 -51.21 48.29
CA ASN A 312 -22.28 -52.07 49.46
C ASN A 312 -21.08 -52.02 50.43
N LYS A 313 -21.32 -52.18 51.74
CA LYS A 313 -20.33 -52.07 52.84
C LYS A 313 -19.09 -52.97 52.71
N SER A 314 -19.07 -53.90 51.75
CA SER A 314 -17.92 -54.75 51.41
C SER A 314 -17.00 -54.17 50.31
N GLY A 315 -17.18 -52.94 49.85
CA GLY A 315 -16.29 -52.31 48.87
C GLY A 315 -16.43 -52.85 47.44
N LYS A 316 -17.65 -53.25 47.06
CA LYS A 316 -18.00 -53.62 45.68
C LYS A 316 -18.84 -52.50 45.07
N PHE A 317 -18.52 -52.09 43.85
CA PHE A 317 -19.26 -51.05 43.12
C PHE A 317 -19.36 -51.34 41.62
N VAL A 318 -20.42 -50.82 41.01
CA VAL A 318 -20.63 -50.78 39.55
C VAL A 318 -21.11 -49.38 39.19
N THR A 319 -20.41 -48.72 38.28
CA THR A 319 -20.79 -47.38 37.76
C THR A 319 -21.05 -47.48 36.26
N LEU A 320 -22.18 -46.94 35.80
CA LEU A 320 -22.36 -46.60 34.38
C LEU A 320 -21.96 -45.13 34.19
N ASP A 321 -21.28 -44.84 33.07
CA ASP A 321 -20.86 -43.49 32.68
C ASP A 321 -21.20 -43.29 31.20
N ALA A 322 -21.89 -42.20 30.88
CA ALA A 322 -22.35 -41.87 29.53
C ALA A 322 -22.44 -40.35 29.40
N GLN A 323 -21.52 -39.77 28.62
CA GLN A 323 -21.34 -38.33 28.49
C GLN A 323 -21.26 -37.97 27.01
N LYS A 324 -22.14 -37.06 26.56
CA LYS A 324 -22.08 -36.44 25.23
C LYS A 324 -21.94 -34.93 25.39
N ASN A 325 -20.82 -34.37 24.91
CA ASN A 325 -20.57 -32.94 24.90
C ASN A 325 -20.36 -32.48 23.45
N ASP A 326 -21.28 -31.66 22.93
CA ASP A 326 -21.15 -31.00 21.65
C ASP A 326 -20.80 -29.52 21.89
N GLY A 327 -19.61 -29.09 21.46
CA GLY A 327 -19.13 -27.70 21.60
C GLY A 327 -19.00 -27.01 20.24
N LEU A 328 -19.43 -25.75 20.16
CA LEU A 328 -19.33 -24.93 18.94
C LEU A 328 -18.90 -23.51 19.32
N ILE A 329 -17.85 -23.02 18.67
CA ILE A 329 -17.36 -21.63 18.78
C ILE A 329 -17.35 -21.04 17.37
N LYS A 330 -17.80 -19.79 17.24
CA LYS A 330 -17.73 -19.01 16.00
C LYS A 330 -17.10 -17.66 16.29
N VAL A 331 -16.10 -17.28 15.49
CA VAL A 331 -15.45 -15.97 15.55
C VAL A 331 -15.63 -15.29 14.19
N LEU A 332 -15.93 -13.99 14.22
CA LEU A 332 -15.94 -13.12 13.04
C LEU A 332 -15.34 -11.78 13.46
N ALA A 333 -14.32 -11.33 12.72
CA ALA A 333 -13.71 -10.03 12.88
C ALA A 333 -13.65 -9.32 11.52
N GLU A 334 -14.13 -8.07 11.47
CA GLU A 334 -14.22 -7.27 10.25
C GLU A 334 -13.52 -5.90 10.41
N PRO A 335 -12.18 -5.85 10.64
CA PRO A 335 -11.46 -4.59 10.74
C PRO A 335 -11.41 -3.84 9.41
N THR A 336 -11.71 -2.53 9.46
CA THR A 336 -11.69 -1.59 8.32
C THR A 336 -10.69 -0.47 8.58
N VAL A 337 -9.78 -0.20 7.64
CA VAL A 337 -8.68 0.78 7.83
C VAL A 337 -8.41 1.54 6.52
N MET A 338 -8.05 2.83 6.60
CA MET A 338 -7.71 3.64 5.43
C MET A 338 -6.21 3.98 5.39
N ALA A 339 -5.64 4.00 4.18
CA ALA A 339 -4.25 4.40 3.93
C ALA A 339 -4.13 5.17 2.60
N ILE A 340 -3.10 5.99 2.48
CA ILE A 340 -2.71 6.62 1.19
C ILE A 340 -1.89 5.61 0.39
N SER A 341 -2.04 5.60 -0.95
CA SER A 341 -1.21 4.80 -1.85
C SER A 341 0.29 4.96 -1.54
N GLY A 342 0.97 3.84 -1.28
CA GLY A 342 2.40 3.80 -0.94
C GLY A 342 2.73 4.08 0.54
N GLN A 343 1.75 4.23 1.43
CA GLN A 343 1.97 4.38 2.88
C GLN A 343 1.49 3.14 3.64
N GLU A 344 2.22 2.72 4.68
CA GLU A 344 1.73 1.67 5.59
C GLU A 344 0.70 2.26 6.56
N ALA A 345 -0.40 1.55 6.77
CA ALA A 345 -1.29 1.77 7.90
C ALA A 345 -1.41 0.51 8.75
N SER A 346 -1.54 0.72 10.06
CA SER A 346 -1.73 -0.33 11.06
C SER A 346 -2.92 -0.01 11.95
N PHE A 347 -3.70 -1.04 12.28
CA PHE A 347 -4.82 -0.98 13.22
C PHE A 347 -4.69 -2.13 14.21
N LEU A 348 -5.08 -1.87 15.46
CA LEU A 348 -5.14 -2.83 16.55
C LEU A 348 -6.39 -2.53 17.40
N ALA A 349 -7.34 -3.47 17.42
CA ALA A 349 -8.47 -3.46 18.35
C ALA A 349 -8.25 -4.61 19.35
N GLY A 350 -7.88 -4.28 20.59
CA GLY A 350 -7.33 -5.27 21.50
C GLY A 350 -6.94 -4.72 22.87
N GLY A 351 -6.11 -5.48 23.58
CA GLY A 351 -5.58 -5.14 24.89
C GLY A 351 -4.12 -5.54 25.06
N LYS A 352 -3.55 -5.18 26.20
CA LYS A 352 -2.21 -5.58 26.62
C LYS A 352 -2.27 -6.55 27.79
N ILE A 353 -1.26 -7.42 27.90
CA ILE A 353 -0.96 -8.20 29.10
C ILE A 353 0.48 -7.96 29.52
N PHE A 354 0.78 -8.28 30.77
CA PHE A 354 2.14 -8.29 31.32
C PHE A 354 2.53 -9.74 31.63
N ILE A 355 3.62 -10.22 31.02
CA ILE A 355 4.15 -11.57 31.24
C ILE A 355 5.36 -11.47 32.18
N PRO A 356 5.38 -12.17 33.33
CA PRO A 356 6.55 -12.15 34.22
C PRO A 356 7.69 -12.98 33.63
N VAL A 357 8.82 -12.33 33.35
CA VAL A 357 10.05 -12.98 32.88
C VAL A 357 11.15 -12.82 33.93
N SER A 358 11.82 -13.93 34.28
CA SER A 358 12.88 -13.95 35.28
C SER A 358 14.24 -13.62 34.66
N GLN A 359 14.79 -12.47 35.00
CA GLN A 359 16.13 -12.02 34.61
C GLN A 359 17.11 -12.29 35.76
N SER A 360 18.15 -13.08 35.52
CA SER A 360 19.21 -13.34 36.50
C SER A 360 20.25 -12.22 36.46
N ASN A 361 20.29 -11.39 37.51
CA ASN A 361 21.39 -10.43 37.67
C ASN A 361 22.69 -11.15 38.08
N THR A 362 23.85 -10.51 37.82
CA THR A 362 25.19 -11.05 38.08
C THR A 362 25.42 -11.52 39.53
N SER A 363 24.63 -11.03 40.48
CA SER A 363 24.67 -11.42 41.90
C SER A 363 23.80 -12.63 42.26
N GLY A 364 23.23 -13.34 41.29
CA GLY A 364 22.44 -14.57 41.50
C GLY A 364 20.98 -14.38 41.91
N THR A 365 20.56 -13.17 42.31
CA THR A 365 19.15 -12.87 42.62
C THR A 365 18.31 -12.82 41.33
N PRO A 366 17.21 -13.58 41.23
CA PRO A 366 16.27 -13.47 40.12
C PRO A 366 15.41 -12.21 40.25
N GLN A 367 15.58 -11.28 39.33
CA GLN A 367 14.71 -10.12 39.17
C GLN A 367 13.56 -10.50 38.22
N VAL A 368 12.31 -10.39 38.68
CA VAL A 368 11.15 -10.53 37.79
C VAL A 368 10.90 -9.19 37.12
N THR A 369 10.99 -9.14 35.79
CA THR A 369 10.52 -8.01 34.98
C THR A 369 9.21 -8.40 34.28
N LEU A 370 8.48 -7.40 33.79
CA LEU A 370 7.19 -7.59 33.12
C LEU A 370 7.33 -7.23 31.64
N GLU A 371 7.13 -8.21 30.76
CA GLU A 371 7.10 -8.03 29.31
C GLU A 371 5.68 -7.66 28.85
N GLU A 372 5.51 -6.52 28.18
CA GLU A 372 4.24 -6.16 27.55
C GLU A 372 3.99 -7.00 26.29
N LYS A 373 2.80 -7.62 26.21
CA LYS A 373 2.36 -8.32 25.01
C LYS A 373 0.94 -7.94 24.61
N GLU A 374 0.77 -7.60 23.34
CA GLU A 374 -0.50 -7.16 22.76
C GLU A 374 -1.30 -8.34 22.21
N TYR A 375 -2.63 -8.28 22.33
CA TYR A 375 -3.57 -9.27 21.80
C TYR A 375 -4.85 -8.60 21.34
N GLY A 376 -5.63 -9.26 20.48
CA GLY A 376 -6.81 -8.71 19.81
C GLY A 376 -6.76 -8.91 18.30
N VAL A 377 -7.52 -8.10 17.56
CA VAL A 377 -7.54 -8.08 16.09
C VAL A 377 -6.60 -6.99 15.60
N ALA A 378 -5.60 -7.36 14.83
CA ALA A 378 -4.67 -6.44 14.19
C ALA A 378 -4.71 -6.59 12.66
N VAL A 379 -4.46 -5.50 11.95
CA VAL A 379 -4.15 -5.54 10.51
C VAL A 379 -3.09 -4.50 10.20
N ARG A 380 -2.10 -4.89 9.41
CA ARG A 380 -1.12 -4.00 8.80
C ARG A 380 -1.20 -4.15 7.29
N PHE A 381 -1.21 -3.04 6.55
CA PHE A 381 -1.24 -3.10 5.10
C PHE A 381 -0.54 -1.90 4.45
N THR A 382 -0.06 -2.13 3.24
CA THR A 382 0.48 -1.09 2.35
C THR A 382 -0.23 -1.24 1.00
N PRO A 383 -1.15 -0.35 0.64
CA PRO A 383 -1.72 -0.32 -0.71
C PRO A 383 -0.75 0.35 -1.67
N THR A 384 -0.88 0.06 -2.95
CA THR A 384 -0.27 0.79 -4.05
C THR A 384 -1.23 0.71 -5.22
N VAL A 385 -1.92 1.82 -5.49
CA VAL A 385 -2.85 1.91 -6.63
C VAL A 385 -2.04 2.11 -7.90
N LEU A 386 -2.42 1.38 -8.94
CA LEU A 386 -1.77 1.28 -10.24
C LEU A 386 -2.73 1.74 -11.33
N GLU A 387 -2.19 2.00 -12.52
CA GLU A 387 -3.00 2.32 -13.71
C GLU A 387 -4.09 1.26 -13.99
N GLY A 388 -5.26 1.73 -14.42
CA GLY A 388 -6.42 0.88 -14.68
C GLY A 388 -7.22 0.48 -13.44
N GLY A 389 -7.04 1.15 -12.30
CA GLY A 389 -7.83 0.92 -11.09
C GLY A 389 -7.50 -0.37 -10.34
N ARG A 390 -6.30 -0.93 -10.58
CA ARG A 390 -5.79 -2.08 -9.84
C ARG A 390 -5.09 -1.61 -8.56
N ILE A 391 -5.35 -2.30 -7.46
CA ILE A 391 -4.74 -2.05 -6.16
C ILE A 391 -3.81 -3.23 -5.88
N ASN A 392 -2.49 -3.00 -5.91
CA ASN A 392 -1.54 -3.92 -5.31
C ASN A 392 -1.56 -3.71 -3.80
N LEU A 393 -1.62 -4.80 -3.04
CA LEU A 393 -1.92 -4.77 -1.61
C LEU A 393 -0.98 -5.75 -0.89
N ARG A 394 0.00 -5.22 -0.16
CA ARG A 394 0.69 -5.98 0.89
C ARG A 394 -0.19 -5.97 2.13
N VAL A 395 -0.49 -7.14 2.69
CA VAL A 395 -1.47 -7.28 3.78
C VAL A 395 -1.05 -8.35 4.78
N SER A 396 -1.20 -8.02 6.06
CA SER A 396 -0.88 -8.87 7.20
C SER A 396 -1.93 -8.72 8.31
N PRO A 397 -3.07 -9.43 8.23
CA PRO A 397 -4.05 -9.49 9.31
C PRO A 397 -3.68 -10.57 10.33
N GLU A 398 -4.09 -10.33 11.57
CA GLU A 398 -3.82 -11.15 12.74
C GLU A 398 -4.99 -11.11 13.72
N VAL A 399 -5.35 -12.28 14.26
CA VAL A 399 -6.28 -12.40 15.38
C VAL A 399 -5.57 -13.18 16.48
N SER A 400 -5.39 -12.55 17.64
CA SER A 400 -4.68 -13.10 18.81
C SER A 400 -5.62 -13.12 20.01
N GLU A 401 -6.02 -14.30 20.44
CA GLU A 401 -6.98 -14.50 21.52
C GLU A 401 -6.29 -14.96 22.81
N LEU A 402 -6.71 -14.41 23.95
CA LEU A 402 -6.22 -14.77 25.28
C LEU A 402 -6.95 -16.03 25.80
N ASN A 403 -6.27 -17.18 25.80
CA ASN A 403 -6.78 -18.37 26.46
C ASN A 403 -6.55 -18.27 27.98
N ARG A 404 -7.65 -18.28 28.73
CA ARG A 404 -7.69 -18.13 30.20
C ARG A 404 -7.40 -19.42 30.97
N GLU A 405 -7.46 -20.58 30.31
CA GLU A 405 -7.15 -21.89 30.90
C GLU A 405 -5.64 -22.05 31.11
N GLY A 406 -4.85 -21.52 30.16
CA GLY A 406 -3.43 -21.23 30.32
C GLY A 406 -2.53 -22.44 30.62
N ILE A 407 -1.41 -22.16 31.30
CA ILE A 407 -0.47 -23.14 31.84
C ILE A 407 -0.29 -22.84 33.32
N GLY A 408 -0.68 -23.78 34.19
CA GLY A 408 -0.43 -23.69 35.62
C GLY A 408 1.04 -23.98 35.94
N VAL A 409 1.79 -22.96 36.36
CA VAL A 409 3.12 -23.14 36.95
C VAL A 409 3.00 -23.23 38.47
N SER A 410 3.28 -24.42 39.00
CA SER A 410 3.45 -24.68 40.43
C SER A 410 4.93 -24.57 40.78
N ALA A 411 5.32 -23.63 41.65
CA ALA A 411 6.68 -23.58 42.17
C ALA A 411 6.94 -24.76 43.13
N THR A 412 8.08 -25.44 42.98
CA THR A 412 8.42 -26.59 43.84
C THR A 412 8.50 -26.14 45.31
N GLY A 413 7.59 -26.63 46.15
CA GLY A 413 7.46 -26.23 47.56
C GLY A 413 6.38 -25.18 47.86
N SER A 414 5.56 -24.77 46.88
CA SER A 414 4.43 -23.86 47.10
C SER A 414 3.12 -24.38 46.49
N THR A 415 2.03 -24.28 47.25
CA THR A 415 0.66 -24.61 46.78
C THR A 415 0.07 -23.55 45.83
N ALA A 416 0.74 -22.39 45.69
CA ALA A 416 0.30 -21.32 44.79
C ALA A 416 0.60 -21.70 43.32
N THR A 417 -0.42 -22.17 42.61
CA THR A 417 -0.37 -22.34 41.15
C THR A 417 -0.66 -21.00 40.48
N ALA A 418 0.33 -20.41 39.81
CA ALA A 418 0.11 -19.27 38.95
C ALA A 418 -0.30 -19.76 37.56
N ILE A 419 -1.44 -19.31 37.04
CA ILE A 419 -1.85 -19.63 35.67
C ILE A 419 -1.31 -18.55 34.74
N LEU A 420 -0.32 -18.89 33.90
CA LEU A 420 0.08 -18.03 32.79
C LEU A 420 -0.90 -18.26 31.63
N PRO A 421 -1.69 -17.27 31.23
CA PRO A 421 -2.59 -17.42 30.09
C PRO A 421 -1.79 -17.53 28.79
N SER A 422 -2.30 -18.35 27.86
CA SER A 422 -1.65 -18.59 26.57
C SER A 422 -2.35 -17.82 25.44
N PHE A 423 -1.68 -17.68 24.30
CA PHE A 423 -2.21 -16.94 23.15
C PHE A 423 -2.49 -17.85 21.97
N THR A 424 -3.71 -17.77 21.43
CA THR A 424 -4.05 -18.42 20.16
C THR A 424 -3.97 -17.37 19.06
N THR A 425 -2.84 -17.33 18.36
CA THR A 425 -2.55 -16.34 17.33
C THR A 425 -2.71 -16.93 15.93
N ARG A 426 -3.50 -16.27 15.10
CA ARG A 426 -3.83 -16.65 13.72
C ARG A 426 -3.46 -15.49 12.81
N ARG A 427 -2.41 -15.65 11.98
CA ARG A 427 -1.86 -14.58 11.12
C ARG A 427 -1.68 -15.09 9.70
N ALA A 428 -1.98 -14.26 8.72
CA ALA A 428 -1.58 -14.43 7.33
C ALA A 428 -0.70 -13.25 6.90
N THR A 429 0.20 -13.44 5.94
CA THR A 429 1.00 -12.37 5.32
C THR A 429 1.12 -12.65 3.84
N THR A 430 0.68 -11.74 2.98
CA THR A 430 0.76 -11.91 1.53
C THR A 430 0.90 -10.57 0.79
N THR A 431 1.06 -10.64 -0.52
CA THR A 431 0.87 -9.50 -1.42
C THR A 431 -0.02 -9.94 -2.58
N VAL A 432 -1.12 -9.23 -2.80
CA VAL A 432 -2.19 -9.59 -3.76
C VAL A 432 -2.57 -8.36 -4.59
N GLN A 433 -3.02 -8.57 -5.83
CA GLN A 433 -3.47 -7.50 -6.72
C GLN A 433 -4.94 -7.70 -7.07
N LEU A 434 -5.77 -6.71 -6.76
CA LEU A 434 -7.22 -6.73 -6.95
C LEU A 434 -7.66 -5.49 -7.75
N PHE A 435 -8.92 -5.45 -8.20
CA PHE A 435 -9.59 -4.19 -8.53
C PHE A 435 -10.39 -3.66 -7.33
N ASP A 436 -10.78 -2.40 -7.39
CA ASP A 436 -11.74 -1.76 -6.47
C ASP A 436 -12.97 -2.65 -6.23
N GLY A 437 -13.30 -2.89 -4.95
CA GLY A 437 -14.45 -3.67 -4.51
C GLY A 437 -14.40 -5.17 -4.76
N GLN A 438 -13.29 -5.74 -5.24
CA GLN A 438 -13.14 -7.18 -5.37
C GLN A 438 -12.68 -7.82 -4.06
N SER A 439 -13.38 -8.87 -3.60
CA SER A 439 -12.93 -9.68 -2.47
C SER A 439 -12.04 -10.85 -2.92
N PHE A 440 -10.96 -11.15 -2.18
CA PHE A 440 -10.12 -12.32 -2.43
C PHE A 440 -9.77 -13.04 -1.11
N ALA A 441 -9.84 -14.38 -1.11
CA ALA A 441 -9.42 -15.19 0.02
C ALA A 441 -7.89 -15.34 0.02
N ILE A 442 -7.21 -14.67 0.96
CA ILE A 442 -5.74 -14.65 1.05
C ILE A 442 -5.14 -15.87 1.75
N GLY A 443 -5.98 -16.67 2.43
CA GLY A 443 -5.57 -17.88 3.13
C GLY A 443 -6.70 -18.48 3.95
N GLY A 444 -6.49 -19.71 4.41
CA GLY A 444 -7.42 -20.43 5.27
C GLY A 444 -6.83 -21.74 5.78
N LEU A 445 -7.53 -22.37 6.72
CA LEU A 445 -7.16 -23.64 7.35
C LEU A 445 -8.42 -24.47 7.57
N ILE A 446 -8.35 -25.75 7.21
CA ILE A 446 -9.30 -26.77 7.67
C ILE A 446 -8.49 -27.82 8.43
N LYS A 447 -8.78 -27.96 9.73
CA LYS A 447 -8.19 -28.96 10.63
C LYS A 447 -9.30 -29.90 11.09
N ASN A 448 -9.03 -31.20 11.11
CA ASN A 448 -9.95 -32.20 11.67
C ASN A 448 -9.12 -33.27 12.40
N ASN A 449 -9.22 -33.30 13.73
CA ASN A 449 -8.47 -34.21 14.60
C ASN A 449 -9.43 -35.21 15.26
N VAL A 450 -9.24 -36.50 15.01
CA VAL A 450 -10.06 -37.57 15.60
C VAL A 450 -9.20 -38.39 16.55
N THR A 451 -9.55 -38.36 17.83
CA THR A 451 -9.00 -39.23 18.86
C THR A 451 -10.05 -40.26 19.23
N SER A 452 -9.69 -41.54 19.22
CA SER A 452 -10.56 -42.62 19.69
C SER A 452 -9.78 -43.57 20.58
N SER A 453 -10.29 -43.80 21.80
CA SER A 453 -9.66 -44.62 22.82
C SER A 453 -10.66 -45.66 23.30
N ILE A 454 -10.30 -46.95 23.23
CA ILE A 454 -11.15 -48.05 23.67
C ILE A 454 -10.40 -48.84 24.73
N LYS A 455 -10.98 -48.93 25.93
CA LYS A 455 -10.46 -49.68 27.07
C LYS A 455 -11.42 -50.83 27.37
N ALA A 456 -10.98 -52.07 27.19
CA ALA A 456 -11.83 -53.26 27.27
C ALA A 456 -11.29 -54.28 28.26
N PHE A 457 -12.18 -55.08 28.87
CA PHE A 457 -11.77 -56.32 29.53
C PHE A 457 -11.38 -57.35 28.46
N PRO A 458 -10.21 -58.02 28.60
CA PRO A 458 -9.76 -59.02 27.63
C PRO A 458 -10.77 -60.17 27.51
N GLY A 459 -11.04 -60.64 26.28
CA GLY A 459 -12.05 -61.65 25.98
C GLY A 459 -13.49 -61.13 26.07
N LEU A 460 -13.91 -60.57 27.21
CA LEU A 460 -15.30 -60.14 27.41
C LEU A 460 -15.69 -58.93 26.54
N GLY A 461 -14.79 -57.97 26.32
CA GLY A 461 -15.07 -56.76 25.51
C GLY A 461 -15.13 -57.00 23.99
N GLU A 462 -14.68 -58.18 23.55
CA GLU A 462 -14.62 -58.62 22.14
C GLU A 462 -15.91 -59.32 21.68
N ILE A 463 -16.73 -59.80 22.62
CA ILE A 463 -17.96 -60.55 22.31
C ILE A 463 -18.94 -59.67 21.50
N PRO A 464 -19.47 -60.13 20.35
CA PRO A 464 -20.48 -59.41 19.60
C PRO A 464 -21.71 -59.07 20.47
N ILE A 465 -22.23 -57.84 20.33
CA ILE A 465 -23.35 -57.27 21.11
C ILE A 465 -23.00 -57.09 22.62
N LEU A 466 -22.66 -58.18 23.33
CA LEU A 466 -22.47 -58.17 24.79
C LEU A 466 -21.19 -57.43 25.23
N GLY A 467 -20.14 -57.43 24.41
CA GLY A 467 -18.85 -56.80 24.74
C GLY A 467 -18.93 -55.28 24.89
N ALA A 468 -20.01 -54.64 24.44
CA ALA A 468 -20.29 -53.23 24.70
C ALA A 468 -20.47 -52.93 26.21
N LEU A 469 -20.89 -53.92 27.02
CA LEU A 469 -21.00 -53.79 28.48
C LEU A 469 -19.65 -53.94 29.21
N PHE A 470 -18.63 -54.45 28.51
CA PHE A 470 -17.31 -54.79 29.07
C PHE A 470 -16.17 -53.95 28.45
N ARG A 471 -16.51 -52.82 27.82
CA ARG A 471 -15.57 -51.83 27.31
C ARG A 471 -16.08 -50.41 27.51
N SER A 472 -15.17 -49.48 27.67
CA SER A 472 -15.43 -48.05 27.50
C SER A 472 -14.84 -47.59 26.18
N SER A 473 -15.61 -46.80 25.44
CA SER A 473 -15.21 -46.11 24.23
C SER A 473 -15.31 -44.61 24.46
N ASP A 474 -14.19 -43.93 24.26
CA ASP A 474 -14.02 -42.49 24.29
C ASP A 474 -13.72 -42.03 22.87
N PHE A 475 -14.52 -41.10 22.35
CA PHE A 475 -14.41 -40.57 20.99
C PHE A 475 -14.46 -39.04 21.04
N GLN A 476 -13.38 -38.40 20.59
CA GLN A 476 -13.25 -36.95 20.47
C GLN A 476 -12.94 -36.57 19.03
N ASN A 477 -13.69 -35.63 18.46
CA ASN A 477 -13.48 -35.09 17.12
C ASN A 477 -13.47 -33.56 17.14
N ASP A 478 -12.29 -32.96 16.95
CA ASP A 478 -12.07 -31.52 16.95
C ASP A 478 -11.84 -31.01 15.53
N ARG A 479 -12.80 -30.23 15.03
CA ARG A 479 -12.77 -29.60 13.70
C ARG A 479 -12.58 -28.09 13.84
N THR A 480 -11.77 -27.50 12.98
CA THR A 480 -11.54 -26.05 12.92
C THR A 480 -11.49 -25.61 11.46
N GLU A 481 -12.26 -24.59 11.12
CA GLU A 481 -12.34 -23.97 9.79
C GLU A 481 -12.07 -22.48 9.95
N LEU A 482 -11.10 -21.94 9.21
CA LEU A 482 -10.64 -20.55 9.28
C LEU A 482 -10.44 -20.01 7.86
N VAL A 483 -10.86 -18.78 7.60
CA VAL A 483 -10.60 -18.07 6.34
C VAL A 483 -10.29 -16.59 6.58
N PHE A 484 -9.35 -16.07 5.79
CA PHE A 484 -9.01 -14.65 5.69
C PHE A 484 -9.41 -14.14 4.30
N ILE A 485 -10.30 -13.15 4.24
CA ILE A 485 -10.76 -12.49 3.01
C ILE A 485 -10.38 -11.02 3.08
N VAL A 486 -9.92 -10.43 1.97
CA VAL A 486 -9.63 -8.99 1.87
C VAL A 486 -10.44 -8.35 0.74
N THR A 487 -10.94 -7.14 0.97
CA THR A 487 -11.63 -6.30 -0.03
C THR A 487 -11.04 -4.88 0.03
N PRO A 488 -10.26 -4.42 -0.97
CA PRO A 488 -9.80 -3.05 -1.05
C PRO A 488 -10.81 -2.18 -1.82
N HIS A 489 -11.03 -0.96 -1.33
CA HIS A 489 -11.92 0.04 -1.92
C HIS A 489 -11.17 1.35 -2.18
N LEU A 490 -11.37 1.96 -3.35
CA LEU A 490 -10.80 3.26 -3.69
C LEU A 490 -11.66 4.37 -3.07
N ALA A 491 -11.22 4.93 -1.95
CA ALA A 491 -11.95 5.94 -1.22
C ALA A 491 -11.88 7.32 -1.92
N GLN A 492 -13.05 7.91 -2.16
CA GLN A 492 -13.20 9.26 -2.71
C GLN A 492 -13.61 10.23 -1.59
N PRO A 493 -13.09 11.47 -1.56
CA PRO A 493 -13.53 12.47 -0.60
C PRO A 493 -14.99 12.86 -0.88
N LEU A 494 -15.82 12.86 0.16
CA LEU A 494 -17.20 13.34 0.06
C LEU A 494 -17.22 14.86 -0.22
N PRO A 495 -18.18 15.37 -1.02
CA PRO A 495 -18.36 16.81 -1.18
C PRO A 495 -18.80 17.44 0.16
N PRO A 496 -18.51 18.74 0.41
CA PRO A 496 -18.86 19.40 1.67
C PRO A 496 -20.36 19.47 1.99
N ASP A 497 -21.21 19.37 0.96
CA ASP A 497 -22.67 19.42 1.03
C ASP A 497 -23.24 17.99 0.89
N HIS A 498 -22.90 17.12 1.84
CA HIS A 498 -23.39 15.74 1.90
C HIS A 498 -24.35 15.58 3.07
N LYS A 499 -25.65 15.46 2.78
CA LYS A 499 -26.71 15.21 3.77
C LYS A 499 -26.36 14.03 4.68
N LEU A 500 -26.16 14.31 5.97
CA LEU A 500 -26.05 13.31 7.00
C LEU A 500 -27.45 12.80 7.40
N PRO A 501 -27.59 11.58 7.92
CA PRO A 501 -28.86 11.08 8.48
C PRO A 501 -29.41 11.92 9.65
N THR A 502 -28.61 12.84 10.19
CA THR A 502 -28.98 13.80 11.24
C THR A 502 -29.61 15.09 10.73
N ASP A 503 -29.44 15.44 9.45
CA ASP A 503 -29.73 16.79 8.98
C ASP A 503 -31.24 17.03 8.76
N ASP A 504 -31.99 15.94 8.56
CA ASP A 504 -33.46 15.95 8.52
C ASP A 504 -34.09 15.75 9.93
N TYR A 505 -33.29 15.54 10.99
CA TYR A 505 -33.79 15.38 12.36
C TYR A 505 -34.06 16.74 13.04
N VAL A 506 -35.33 17.06 13.18
CA VAL A 506 -35.81 18.20 13.98
C VAL A 506 -36.24 17.69 15.36
N GLN A 507 -35.79 18.33 16.43
CA GLN A 507 -36.19 17.96 17.80
C GLN A 507 -37.69 18.24 18.01
N PRO A 508 -38.47 17.31 18.60
CA PRO A 508 -39.89 17.54 18.86
C PRO A 508 -40.12 18.64 19.90
N SER A 509 -41.20 19.40 19.74
CA SER A 509 -41.62 20.36 20.76
C SER A 509 -42.01 19.63 22.05
N ARG A 510 -41.93 20.29 23.23
CA ARG A 510 -42.36 19.66 24.50
C ARG A 510 -43.82 19.20 24.45
N VAL A 511 -44.68 19.92 23.72
CA VAL A 511 -46.08 19.53 23.51
C VAL A 511 -46.17 18.30 22.61
N ASP A 512 -45.45 18.29 21.49
CA ASP A 512 -45.45 17.14 20.58
C ASP A 512 -44.88 15.87 21.21
N PHE A 513 -43.87 16.00 22.08
CA PHE A 513 -43.30 14.87 22.81
C PHE A 513 -44.24 14.35 23.91
N PHE A 514 -44.69 15.23 24.83
CA PHE A 514 -45.46 14.78 26.01
C PHE A 514 -46.97 14.57 25.76
N LEU A 515 -47.57 15.20 24.75
CA LEU A 515 -49.01 15.08 24.45
C LEU A 515 -49.29 14.34 23.13
N ASN A 516 -48.47 14.54 22.09
CA ASN A 516 -48.66 13.87 20.80
C ASN A 516 -47.79 12.60 20.61
N GLY A 517 -46.91 12.28 21.58
CA GLY A 517 -46.04 11.10 21.54
C GLY A 517 -44.98 11.08 20.43
N LYS A 518 -44.72 12.22 19.77
CA LYS A 518 -43.79 12.29 18.64
C LYS A 518 -42.34 12.34 19.11
N MET A 519 -41.49 11.50 18.51
CA MET A 519 -40.04 11.51 18.72
C MET A 519 -39.29 12.43 17.74
N GLU A 520 -39.99 13.02 16.77
CA GLU A 520 -39.47 13.94 15.76
C GLU A 520 -40.37 15.19 15.65
N GLY A 521 -39.77 16.34 15.39
CA GLY A 521 -40.46 17.60 15.13
C GLY A 521 -40.75 17.82 13.65
N SER A 522 -41.74 18.66 13.33
CA SER A 522 -41.93 19.13 11.96
C SER A 522 -40.96 20.27 11.64
N PRO A 523 -40.39 20.35 10.42
CA PRO A 523 -39.52 21.46 10.04
C PRO A 523 -40.20 22.83 10.22
N PRO A 524 -39.47 23.87 10.67
CA PRO A 524 -40.03 25.21 10.76
C PRO A 524 -40.44 25.69 9.35
N PRO A 525 -41.61 26.34 9.19
CA PRO A 525 -42.04 26.84 7.90
C PRO A 525 -41.02 27.89 7.38
N PRO A 526 -40.74 27.91 6.07
CA PRO A 526 -39.74 28.82 5.51
C PRO A 526 -40.09 30.27 5.82
N ALA A 527 -39.11 31.01 6.34
CA ALA A 527 -39.32 32.40 6.75
C ALA A 527 -39.78 33.25 5.55
N PRO A 528 -40.79 34.14 5.72
CA PRO A 528 -41.24 35.01 4.64
C PRO A 528 -40.08 35.90 4.21
N ALA A 529 -39.75 35.87 2.92
CA ALA A 529 -38.64 36.64 2.37
C ALA A 529 -38.85 38.13 2.66
N THR A 530 -37.90 38.75 3.37
CA THR A 530 -37.92 40.19 3.64
C THR A 530 -37.83 40.94 2.31
N PRO A 531 -38.80 41.83 1.99
CA PRO A 531 -38.77 42.53 0.72
C PRO A 531 -37.56 43.46 0.68
N VAL A 532 -36.64 43.20 -0.24
CA VAL A 532 -35.48 44.07 -0.49
C VAL A 532 -36.01 45.45 -0.89
N PRO A 533 -35.65 46.53 -0.18
CA PRO A 533 -36.16 47.85 -0.52
C PRO A 533 -35.62 48.26 -1.89
N SER A 534 -36.52 48.43 -2.86
CA SER A 534 -36.16 48.88 -4.21
C SER A 534 -35.60 50.30 -4.12
N GLY A 535 -34.29 50.45 -4.34
CA GLY A 535 -33.66 51.76 -4.45
C GLY A 535 -34.32 52.56 -5.58
N GLY A 536 -34.79 53.77 -5.28
CA GLY A 536 -35.35 54.66 -6.28
C GLY A 536 -34.25 55.26 -7.14
N ASN A 537 -34.38 55.15 -8.46
CA ASN A 537 -33.57 55.97 -9.39
C ASN A 537 -33.99 57.44 -9.25
N ASN A 538 -32.99 58.33 -9.21
CA ASN A 538 -33.14 59.77 -9.43
C ASN A 538 -31.82 60.31 -10.00
#